data_AF-A0A8J2VII2-F1
#
_entry.id   AF-A0A8J2VII2-F1
#
_cell.length_a   1.000
_cell.length_b   1.000
_cell.length_c   1.000
_cell.angle_alpha   90.00
_cell.angle_beta   90.00
_cell.angle_gamma   90.00
#
_symmetry.space_group_name_H-M   'P 1'
#
loop_
_entity.id
_entity.type
_entity.pdbx_description
1 polymer ?
#
loop_
_entity_poly.entity_id
_entity_poly.type
_entity_poly.pdbx_seq_one_letter_code
_entity_poly.pdbx_strand_id
1 'polypeptide(L)'
;MSEEHVKGYLKKLSEGKRKRKNGFGAKHMREKIFVEKPLSLVKKQPLRIHAGWTVIFNDFSELDPQIIHPEDEETWLWMFLQDLLYLKYCHGPISLDLSWYPAGDPDGSYGLELIKDSDWQNPLRSYSTRDKEKIVDLINKATRGKI
;
A
#
# COMPACT_ATOMS: atom_id res chain seq x y z
N MET A 1 5.58 -3.48 -13.07
CA MET A 1 6.95 -2.89 -13.01
C MET A 1 7.90 -3.77 -13.82
N SER A 2 8.74 -3.22 -14.71
CA SER A 2 9.66 -4.00 -15.55
C SER A 2 10.91 -4.43 -14.76
N GLU A 3 11.47 -5.61 -15.06
CA GLU A 3 12.69 -6.15 -14.42
C GLU A 3 13.89 -5.19 -14.46
N GLU A 4 13.92 -4.30 -15.45
CA GLU A 4 15.00 -3.34 -15.67
C GLU A 4 15.03 -2.27 -14.57
N HIS A 5 13.87 -1.86 -14.06
CA HIS A 5 13.79 -0.92 -12.94
C HIS A 5 14.33 -1.53 -11.64
N VAL A 6 14.05 -2.82 -11.40
CA VAL A 6 14.56 -3.56 -10.23
C VAL A 6 16.08 -3.72 -10.31
N LYS A 7 16.61 -4.09 -11.48
CA LYS A 7 18.05 -4.24 -11.71
C LYS A 7 18.80 -2.90 -11.56
N GLY A 8 18.21 -1.80 -12.03
CA GLY A 8 18.77 -0.45 -11.87
C GLY A 8 18.86 0.00 -10.41
N TYR A 9 17.86 -0.36 -9.59
CA TYR A 9 17.83 -0.03 -8.16
C TYR A 9 18.86 -0.83 -7.35
N LEU A 10 18.97 -2.15 -7.61
CA LEU A 10 19.94 -3.02 -6.92
C LEU A 10 21.40 -2.62 -7.20
N LYS A 11 21.70 -2.14 -8.42
CA LYS A 11 23.04 -1.65 -8.78
C LYS A 11 23.44 -0.43 -7.95
N LYS A 12 22.55 0.55 -7.79
CA LYS A 12 22.79 1.77 -6.97
C LYS A 12 23.08 1.44 -5.50
N LEU A 13 22.38 0.45 -4.94
CA LEU A 13 22.60 -0.03 -3.56
C LEU A 13 23.96 -0.73 -3.38
N SER A 14 24.47 -1.40 -4.41
CA SER A 14 25.79 -2.04 -4.37
C SER A 14 26.94 -1.01 -4.40
N GLU A 15 26.77 0.08 -5.15
CA GLU A 15 27.77 1.13 -5.35
C GLU A 15 27.92 2.04 -4.12
N GLY A 16 26.83 2.25 -3.36
CA GLY A 16 26.86 2.98 -2.08
C GLY A 16 27.69 2.31 -0.98
N LYS A 17 27.96 1.00 -1.07
CA LYS A 17 28.69 0.23 -0.03
C LYS A 17 30.22 0.37 -0.11
N ARG A 18 30.78 0.99 -1.15
CA ARG A 18 32.24 1.06 -1.34
C ARG A 18 32.93 2.23 -0.64
N LYS A 19 32.19 3.16 0.01
CA LYS A 19 32.76 4.39 0.62
C LYS A 19 32.81 4.44 2.15
N ARG A 20 32.56 3.36 2.89
CA ARG A 20 32.79 3.34 4.35
C ARG A 20 33.57 2.10 4.80
N LYS A 21 34.88 2.14 4.60
CA LYS A 21 35.83 1.40 5.44
C LYS A 21 36.88 2.40 5.90
N ASN A 22 36.88 2.69 7.20
CA ASN A 22 38.05 2.92 8.05
C ASN A 22 37.57 3.29 9.47
N GLY A 23 37.94 2.47 10.47
CA GLY A 23 37.90 2.85 11.88
C GLY A 23 37.09 1.95 12.81
N PHE A 24 37.81 1.03 13.49
CA PHE A 24 37.68 0.60 14.89
C PHE A 24 36.30 0.28 15.52
N GLY A 25 36.21 -0.91 16.13
CA GLY A 25 35.33 -1.17 17.28
C GLY A 25 34.45 -2.40 17.16
N ALA A 26 34.91 -3.53 17.70
CA ALA A 26 34.14 -4.75 17.83
C ALA A 26 32.96 -4.57 18.81
N LYS A 27 31.71 -4.72 18.34
CA LYS A 27 30.63 -5.42 19.08
C LYS A 27 29.35 -5.48 18.22
N HIS A 28 28.80 -6.69 18.09
CA HIS A 28 27.43 -6.98 17.62
C HIS A 28 27.09 -6.70 16.15
N MET A 29 27.82 -7.28 15.20
CA MET A 29 27.30 -7.42 13.84
C MET A 29 26.57 -8.76 13.75
N ARG A 30 25.32 -8.81 14.22
CA ARG A 30 24.40 -9.89 13.84
C ARG A 30 24.34 -9.90 12.32
N GLU A 31 24.64 -11.07 11.78
CA GLU A 31 24.58 -11.37 10.35
C GLU A 31 23.31 -10.79 9.73
N LYS A 32 23.52 -10.03 8.66
CA LYS A 32 22.70 -10.01 7.45
C LYS A 32 21.34 -10.72 7.57
N ILE A 33 20.39 -10.07 8.23
CA ILE A 33 18.97 -10.25 7.95
C ILE A 33 18.56 -9.01 7.15
N PHE A 34 19.11 -8.89 5.93
CA PHE A 34 18.39 -8.25 4.84
C PHE A 34 17.56 -9.35 4.17
N VAL A 35 16.75 -10.02 4.99
CA VAL A 35 15.64 -10.81 4.48
C VAL A 35 14.66 -9.74 4.04
N GLU A 36 14.30 -9.73 2.75
CA GLU A 36 13.07 -9.11 2.27
C GLU A 36 12.06 -9.22 3.41
N LYS A 37 11.72 -8.13 4.11
CA LYS A 37 10.68 -8.22 5.15
C LYS A 37 9.47 -8.65 4.35
N PRO A 38 9.08 -9.94 4.34
CA PRO A 38 8.25 -10.39 3.26
C PRO A 38 6.92 -9.73 3.57
N LEU A 39 6.40 -8.95 2.62
CA LEU A 39 5.09 -8.30 2.73
C LEU A 39 4.01 -9.28 3.23
N SER A 40 4.24 -10.58 3.05
CA SER A 40 3.45 -11.70 3.58
C SER A 40 3.36 -11.82 5.12
N LEU A 41 4.24 -11.20 5.90
CA LEU A 41 4.13 -11.18 7.38
C LEU A 41 3.19 -10.08 7.90
N VAL A 42 2.86 -9.09 7.07
CA VAL A 42 1.95 -8.02 7.49
C VAL A 42 0.51 -8.48 7.33
N LYS A 43 -0.23 -8.42 8.43
CA LYS A 43 -1.64 -8.83 8.45
C LYS A 43 -2.49 -7.87 7.62
N LYS A 44 -3.32 -8.43 6.73
CA LYS A 44 -4.29 -7.66 5.93
C LYS A 44 -5.40 -7.15 6.83
N GLN A 45 -5.90 -5.94 6.53
CA GLN A 45 -7.02 -5.36 7.25
C GLN A 45 -8.27 -6.21 7.05
N PRO A 46 -8.93 -6.68 8.13
CA PRO A 46 -10.21 -7.34 8.01
C PRO A 46 -11.26 -6.37 7.48
N LEU A 47 -11.98 -6.76 6.42
CA LEU A 47 -13.02 -5.99 5.77
C LEU A 47 -14.33 -6.79 5.73
N ARG A 48 -15.47 -6.11 5.93
CA ARG A 48 -16.79 -6.72 5.78
C ARG A 48 -17.27 -6.47 4.35
N ILE A 49 -16.74 -7.27 3.42
CA ILE A 49 -17.14 -7.21 2.02
C ILE A 49 -18.46 -7.97 1.86
N HIS A 50 -19.51 -7.25 1.49
CA HIS A 50 -20.84 -7.81 1.29
C HIS A 50 -20.94 -8.60 -0.03
N ALA A 51 -21.94 -9.49 -0.11
CA ALA A 51 -22.17 -10.33 -1.29
C ALA A 51 -22.36 -9.48 -2.57
N GLY A 52 -21.86 -10.02 -3.70
CA GLY A 52 -21.89 -9.33 -4.99
C GLY A 52 -20.59 -8.60 -5.34
N TRP A 53 -19.63 -8.54 -4.42
CA TRP A 53 -18.30 -7.98 -4.66
C TRP A 53 -17.24 -9.07 -4.78
N THR A 54 -16.41 -8.96 -5.79
CA THR A 54 -15.22 -9.80 -6.00
C THR A 54 -13.99 -9.00 -5.61
N VAL A 55 -13.16 -9.57 -4.73
CA VAL A 55 -11.83 -9.02 -4.42
C VAL A 55 -10.89 -9.38 -5.57
N ILE A 56 -10.39 -8.39 -6.30
CA ILE A 56 -9.42 -8.60 -7.39
C ILE A 56 -8.01 -8.70 -6.81
N PHE A 57 -7.66 -7.77 -5.92
CA PHE A 57 -6.47 -7.85 -5.08
C PHE A 57 -6.71 -7.13 -3.75
N ASN A 58 -5.91 -7.46 -2.74
CA ASN A 58 -5.95 -6.84 -1.42
C ASN A 58 -4.55 -6.78 -0.80
N ASP A 59 -3.97 -5.59 -0.87
CA ASP A 59 -2.74 -5.20 -0.18
C ASP A 59 -2.96 -4.29 1.03
N PHE A 60 -4.20 -3.90 1.30
CA PHE A 60 -4.56 -3.10 2.45
C PHE A 60 -4.30 -3.83 3.77
N SER A 61 -3.40 -3.25 4.57
CA SER A 61 -2.89 -3.84 5.81
C SER A 61 -3.47 -3.22 7.07
N GLU A 62 -3.28 -3.89 8.22
CA GLU A 62 -3.66 -3.36 9.53
C GLU A 62 -2.74 -2.22 10.01
N LEU A 63 -1.67 -1.85 9.27
CA LEU A 63 -0.78 -0.77 9.67
C LEU A 63 -1.50 0.57 9.71
N ASP A 64 -1.30 1.31 10.80
CA ASP A 64 -1.83 2.67 10.95
C ASP A 64 -0.78 3.69 10.51
N PRO A 65 -1.04 4.52 9.48
CA PRO A 65 -0.09 5.54 9.05
C PRO A 65 0.23 6.58 10.14
N GLN A 66 -0.61 6.74 11.16
CA GLN A 66 -0.41 7.75 12.20
C GLN A 66 0.66 7.37 13.23
N ILE A 67 1.03 6.08 13.32
CA ILE A 67 2.03 5.60 14.27
C ILE A 67 3.38 5.28 13.61
N ILE A 68 3.47 5.40 12.28
CA ILE A 68 4.68 5.10 11.52
C ILE A 68 5.56 6.33 11.52
N HIS A 69 6.85 6.12 11.82
CA HIS A 69 7.82 7.22 11.82
C HIS A 69 8.01 7.75 10.38
N PRO A 70 8.01 9.09 10.16
CA PRO A 70 8.16 9.63 8.80
C PRO A 70 9.46 9.21 8.08
N GLU A 71 10.53 8.95 8.82
CA GLU A 71 11.82 8.49 8.27
C GLU A 71 11.89 6.96 8.04
N ASP A 72 10.83 6.20 8.33
CA ASP A 72 10.75 4.77 8.00
C ASP A 72 10.43 4.58 6.50
N GLU A 73 11.39 4.96 5.65
CA GLU A 73 11.26 4.93 4.19
C GLU A 73 10.82 3.56 3.67
N GLU A 74 11.31 2.47 4.27
CA GLU A 74 10.97 1.12 3.84
C GLU A 74 9.47 0.84 4.05
N THR A 75 8.95 1.14 5.24
CA THR A 75 7.52 0.93 5.51
C THR A 75 6.66 1.79 4.58
N TRP A 76 6.99 3.06 4.39
CA TRP A 76 6.21 3.93 3.48
C TRP A 76 6.24 3.41 2.04
N LEU A 77 7.43 3.13 1.49
CA LEU A 77 7.60 2.70 0.11
C LEU A 77 6.95 1.36 -0.22
N TRP A 78 6.86 0.43 0.75
CA TRP A 78 6.35 -0.92 0.49
C TRP A 78 4.90 -1.14 0.94
N MET A 79 4.39 -0.37 1.91
CA MET A 79 3.07 -0.60 2.49
C MET A 79 2.00 0.40 2.03
N PHE A 80 2.39 1.55 1.49
CA PHE A 80 1.48 2.66 1.16
C PHE A 80 1.60 3.03 -0.33
N LEU A 81 1.02 2.20 -1.19
CA LEU A 81 1.11 2.27 -2.65
C LEU A 81 -0.14 2.87 -3.30
N GLN A 82 -0.06 3.17 -4.59
CA GLN A 82 -1.23 3.64 -5.38
C GLN A 82 -2.33 2.57 -5.50
N ASP A 83 -2.02 1.30 -5.26
CA ASP A 83 -2.96 0.19 -5.37
C ASP A 83 -2.94 -0.60 -4.05
N LEU A 84 -3.94 -0.43 -3.20
CA LEU A 84 -4.07 -1.14 -1.92
C LEU A 84 -5.23 -2.13 -1.90
N LEU A 85 -6.36 -1.82 -2.54
CA LEU A 85 -7.49 -2.74 -2.61
C LEU A 85 -8.31 -2.42 -3.85
N TYR A 86 -8.65 -3.45 -4.61
CA TYR A 86 -9.57 -3.30 -5.75
C TYR A 86 -10.67 -4.34 -5.72
N LEU A 87 -11.91 -3.86 -5.73
CA LEU A 87 -13.12 -4.67 -5.71
C LEU A 87 -13.92 -4.42 -6.98
N LYS A 88 -14.49 -5.48 -7.57
CA LYS A 88 -15.46 -5.37 -8.67
C LYS A 88 -16.82 -5.86 -8.23
N TYR A 89 -17.87 -5.11 -8.57
CA TYR A 89 -19.23 -5.56 -8.40
C TYR A 89 -19.58 -6.54 -9.54
N CYS A 90 -20.04 -7.74 -9.20
CA CYS A 90 -20.22 -8.81 -10.19
C CYS A 90 -21.46 -8.62 -11.09
N HIS A 91 -22.37 -7.71 -10.75
CA HIS A 91 -23.62 -7.48 -11.48
C HIS A 91 -23.65 -6.18 -12.29
N GLY A 92 -22.52 -5.48 -12.45
CA GLY A 92 -22.51 -4.22 -13.19
C GLY A 92 -21.11 -3.62 -13.36
N PRO A 93 -21.03 -2.45 -13.99
CA PRO A 93 -19.75 -1.83 -14.36
C PRO A 93 -19.08 -1.09 -13.20
N ILE A 94 -19.45 -1.38 -11.95
CA ILE A 94 -18.94 -0.64 -10.80
C ILE A 94 -17.77 -1.36 -10.15
N SER A 95 -16.73 -0.60 -9.81
CA SER A 95 -15.62 -1.03 -8.99
C SER A 95 -15.35 -0.05 -7.85
N LEU A 96 -14.68 -0.53 -6.81
CA LEU A 96 -14.20 0.27 -5.70
C LEU A 96 -12.68 0.12 -5.64
N ASP A 97 -11.97 1.23 -5.65
CA ASP A 97 -10.51 1.30 -5.66
C ASP A 97 -10.01 2.07 -4.45
N LEU A 98 -9.01 1.52 -3.76
CA LEU A 98 -8.35 2.12 -2.62
C LEU A 98 -6.87 2.26 -2.92
N SER A 99 -6.39 3.48 -2.78
CA SER A 99 -5.00 3.88 -3.00
C SER A 99 -4.44 4.62 -1.79
N TRP A 100 -3.12 4.75 -1.73
CA TRP A 100 -2.44 5.79 -0.96
C TRP A 100 -1.76 6.76 -1.92
N TYR A 101 -2.04 8.06 -1.75
CA TYR A 101 -1.49 9.09 -2.61
C TYR A 101 -0.96 10.31 -1.82
N PRO A 102 0.23 10.82 -2.14
CA PRO A 102 1.20 10.23 -3.08
C PRO A 102 1.78 8.91 -2.55
N ALA A 103 2.09 7.97 -3.45
CA ALA A 103 2.59 6.66 -3.03
C ALA A 103 3.94 6.77 -2.32
N GLY A 104 4.07 6.04 -1.21
CA GLY A 104 5.25 6.04 -0.36
C GLY A 104 5.52 7.35 0.36
N ASP A 105 4.59 8.31 0.30
CA ASP A 105 4.74 9.60 0.96
C ASP A 105 4.19 9.54 2.40
N PRO A 106 5.01 9.82 3.43
CA PRO A 106 4.55 9.90 4.82
C PRO A 106 3.42 10.91 5.04
N ASP A 107 3.32 11.93 4.20
CA ASP A 107 2.30 12.99 4.23
C ASP A 107 1.09 12.68 3.32
N GLY A 108 1.09 11.52 2.64
CA GLY A 108 -0.01 11.08 1.78
C GLY A 108 -1.32 10.76 2.52
N SER A 109 -2.28 10.16 1.82
CA SER A 109 -3.56 9.76 2.42
C SER A 109 -4.18 8.61 1.66
N TYR A 110 -5.10 7.90 2.32
CA TYR A 110 -5.95 6.96 1.60
C TYR A 110 -6.87 7.72 0.65
N GLY A 111 -6.95 7.26 -0.60
CA GLY A 111 -7.95 7.68 -1.58
C GLY A 111 -8.87 6.50 -1.88
N LEU A 112 -10.18 6.66 -1.67
CA LEU A 112 -11.18 5.65 -2.00
C LEU A 112 -12.11 6.16 -3.09
N GLU A 113 -12.17 5.44 -4.21
CA GLU A 113 -12.89 5.85 -5.40
C GLU A 113 -13.90 4.79 -5.84
N LEU A 114 -15.14 5.23 -6.07
CA LEU A 114 -16.17 4.41 -6.70
C LEU A 114 -16.18 4.70 -8.20
N ILE A 115 -15.80 3.73 -8.99
CA ILE A 115 -15.54 3.89 -10.43
C ILE A 115 -16.62 3.16 -11.22
N LYS A 116 -17.07 3.79 -12.30
CA LYS A 116 -17.99 3.18 -13.26
C LYS A 116 -17.29 3.03 -14.60
N ASP A 117 -17.54 1.91 -15.27
CA ASP A 117 -17.03 1.62 -16.63
C ASP A 117 -15.50 1.72 -16.73
N SER A 118 -14.79 1.50 -15.61
CA SER A 118 -13.33 1.63 -15.53
C SER A 118 -12.81 3.05 -15.88
N ASP A 119 -13.62 4.08 -15.62
CA ASP A 119 -13.22 5.49 -15.79
C ASP A 119 -12.66 6.09 -14.48
N TRP A 120 -11.36 5.89 -14.25
CA TRP A 120 -10.63 6.50 -13.13
C TRP A 120 -10.51 8.03 -13.25
N GLN A 121 -10.73 8.62 -14.42
CA GLN A 121 -10.65 10.07 -14.57
C GLN A 121 -11.92 10.77 -14.08
N ASN A 122 -13.05 10.05 -14.09
CA ASN A 122 -14.35 10.56 -13.63
C ASN A 122 -15.01 9.57 -12.64
N PRO A 123 -14.44 9.39 -11.44
CA PRO A 123 -15.03 8.53 -10.42
C PRO A 123 -16.42 9.07 -10.02
N LEU A 124 -17.36 8.16 -9.78
CA LEU A 124 -18.70 8.52 -9.30
C LEU A 124 -18.64 9.22 -7.93
N ARG A 125 -17.68 8.80 -7.09
CA ARG A 125 -17.40 9.36 -5.78
C ARG A 125 -15.92 9.16 -5.46
N SER A 126 -15.31 10.15 -4.82
CA SER A 126 -13.96 10.05 -4.25
C SER A 126 -13.97 10.55 -2.81
N TYR A 127 -13.22 9.86 -1.95
CA TYR A 127 -13.01 10.22 -0.55
C TYR A 127 -11.52 10.15 -0.25
N SER A 128 -11.00 11.12 0.52
CA SER A 128 -9.62 11.10 1.01
C SER A 128 -9.60 11.24 2.54
N THR A 129 -8.74 10.46 3.20
CA THR A 129 -8.54 10.51 4.64
C THR A 129 -7.23 9.82 5.05
N ARG A 130 -6.59 10.29 6.12
CA ARG A 130 -5.50 9.56 6.81
C ARG A 130 -5.99 8.66 7.94
N ASP A 131 -7.26 8.78 8.31
CA ASP A 131 -7.90 7.96 9.32
C ASP A 131 -8.25 6.58 8.73
N LYS A 132 -7.57 5.54 9.25
CA LYS A 132 -7.73 4.15 8.84
C LYS A 132 -9.09 3.56 9.25
N GLU A 133 -9.63 3.92 10.40
CA GLU A 133 -10.94 3.42 10.82
C GLU A 133 -12.04 3.98 9.92
N LYS A 134 -11.92 5.27 9.58
CA LYS A 134 -12.83 5.93 8.64
C LYS A 134 -12.81 5.28 7.26
N ILE A 135 -11.64 4.88 6.73
CA ILE A 135 -11.57 4.23 5.41
C ILE A 135 -12.18 2.83 5.42
N VAL A 136 -11.97 2.05 6.50
CA VAL A 136 -12.61 0.75 6.70
C VAL A 136 -14.13 0.90 6.73
N ASP A 137 -14.64 1.89 7.45
CA ASP A 137 -16.06 2.20 7.52
C ASP A 137 -16.65 2.58 6.16
N LEU A 138 -15.93 3.38 5.37
CA LEU A 138 -16.35 3.76 4.02
C LEU A 138 -16.43 2.55 3.09
N ILE A 139 -15.43 1.65 3.11
CA ILE A 139 -15.43 0.42 2.32
C ILE A 139 -16.62 -0.48 2.71
N ASN A 140 -16.82 -0.68 4.02
CA ASN A 140 -17.94 -1.48 4.52
C ASN A 140 -19.28 -0.88 4.08
N LYS A 141 -19.45 0.45 4.15
CA LYS A 141 -20.67 1.14 3.69
C LYS A 141 -20.86 1.04 2.18
N ALA A 142 -19.81 1.25 1.40
CA ALA A 142 -19.84 1.21 -0.07
C ALA A 142 -20.23 -0.17 -0.60
N THR A 143 -19.86 -1.23 0.12
CA THR A 143 -20.18 -2.60 -0.29
C THR A 143 -21.57 -3.06 0.16
N ARG A 144 -22.21 -2.40 1.15
CA ARG A 144 -23.40 -2.88 1.88
C ARG A 144 -24.72 -2.94 1.10
N GLY A 145 -24.88 -2.31 -0.06
CA GLY A 145 -26.11 -2.47 -0.83
C GLY A 145 -26.23 -1.63 -2.09
N LYS A 146 -26.75 -2.30 -3.14
CA LYS A 146 -27.28 -1.82 -4.43
C LYS A 146 -26.96 -0.35 -4.75
N ILE A 147 -25.92 -0.19 -5.55
CA ILE A 147 -25.61 1.04 -6.29
C ILE A 147 -26.75 1.35 -7.24
#